data_AF-A0A7K3WHG7-F1
#
_entry.id   AF-A0A7K3WHG7-F1
#
_cell.length_a   1.000
_cell.length_b   1.000
_cell.length_c   1.000
_cell.angle_alpha   90.00
_cell.angle_beta   90.00
_cell.angle_gamma   90.00
#
_symmetry.space_group_name_H-M   'P 1'
#
loop_
_entity.id
_entity.type
_entity.pdbx_description
1 polymer ?
#
loop_
_entity_poly.entity_id
_entity_poly.type
_entity_poly.pdbx_seq_one_letter_code
_entity_poly.pdbx_strand_id
1 'polypeptide(L)'
;MTSTLTAPTTTATARPHVRTTGVPLTALTALEVRKSLSTRSGKLVAIAATLVAPAAITVVLLAGEEAGRAVEMIAVLGSLGALVLLALGVLSTAGEWTHRTVQTTFLTVPRRGRVVTAKVVAAAGLGAVLTAVGVGVACALLALGGDGVTWDGTARAAAVLVAGGAAFTVVGAGIGAALTNAPAALTGAYLVVLGVFPVLLTARPEIGEKLDPTTSLVLLAAGPATATPVLVLTGWVLLSVVAGTLVTLRRAVA
;
A
#
# COMPACT_ATOMS: atom_id res chain seq x y z
N MET A 1 40.89 22.47 63.76
CA MET A 1 40.92 21.99 62.36
C MET A 1 39.71 22.57 61.66
N THR A 2 39.91 23.50 60.73
CA THR A 2 38.81 24.22 60.06
C THR A 2 38.69 23.67 58.64
N SER A 3 37.60 22.95 58.36
CA SER A 3 37.34 22.37 57.04
C SER A 3 36.69 23.43 56.13
N THR A 4 37.37 23.79 55.05
CA THR A 4 36.84 24.71 54.03
C THR A 4 36.15 23.86 52.95
N LEU A 5 34.85 24.04 52.76
CA LEU A 5 34.07 23.38 51.71
C LEU A 5 34.14 24.22 50.42
N THR A 6 34.83 23.73 49.40
CA THR A 6 34.85 24.31 48.06
C THR A 6 33.58 23.91 47.32
N ALA A 7 32.78 24.89 46.88
CA ALA A 7 31.56 24.63 46.12
C ALA A 7 31.88 24.03 44.73
N PRO A 8 31.09 23.06 44.23
CA PRO A 8 31.34 22.44 42.94
C PRO A 8 31.09 23.44 41.80
N THR A 9 32.07 23.59 40.92
CA THR A 9 31.95 24.37 39.68
C THR A 9 30.85 23.78 38.82
N THR A 10 29.75 24.52 38.66
CA THR A 10 28.64 24.10 37.80
C THR A 10 29.05 24.33 36.35
N THR A 11 29.45 23.27 35.64
CA THR A 11 29.69 23.34 34.20
C THR A 11 28.37 23.72 33.52
N ALA A 12 28.30 24.91 32.93
CA ALA A 12 27.13 25.36 32.19
C ALA A 12 26.83 24.34 31.08
N THR A 13 25.73 23.61 31.21
CA THR A 13 25.28 22.66 30.19
C THR A 13 24.99 23.43 28.91
N ALA A 14 25.77 23.17 27.86
CA ALA A 14 25.54 23.75 26.55
C ALA A 14 24.09 23.48 26.15
N ARG A 15 23.32 24.56 25.89
CA ARG A 15 21.92 24.42 25.45
C ARG A 15 21.89 23.54 24.19
N PRO A 16 21.09 22.47 24.17
CA PRO A 16 21.02 21.61 22.99
C PRO A 16 20.66 22.45 21.76
N HIS A 17 21.40 22.25 20.68
CA HIS A 17 21.13 22.92 19.41
C HIS A 17 19.73 22.52 18.93
N VAL A 18 18.76 23.44 19.07
CA VAL A 18 17.41 23.26 18.53
C VAL A 18 17.50 23.42 17.02
N ARG A 19 17.30 22.34 16.27
CA ARG A 19 17.15 22.42 14.81
C ARG A 19 15.95 23.30 14.48
N THR A 20 16.20 24.43 13.83
CA THR A 20 15.17 25.39 13.40
C THR A 20 14.46 24.95 12.11
N THR A 21 15.04 24.00 11.38
CA THR A 21 14.46 23.46 10.14
C THR A 21 13.59 22.23 10.44
N GLY A 22 12.35 22.25 9.96
CA GLY A 22 11.45 21.10 10.09
C GLY A 22 11.95 19.90 9.30
N VAL A 23 11.64 18.68 9.77
CA VAL A 23 12.01 17.41 9.10
C VAL A 23 11.57 17.42 7.64
N PRO A 24 12.43 17.10 6.65
CA PRO A 24 12.06 17.11 5.23
C PRO A 24 11.05 15.98 4.90
N LEU A 25 10.22 16.18 3.87
CA LEU A 25 9.18 15.20 3.47
C LEU A 25 9.79 13.85 3.08
N THR A 26 10.98 13.86 2.47
CA THR A 26 11.73 12.66 2.10
C THR A 26 12.12 11.83 3.32
N ALA A 27 12.57 12.46 4.41
CA ALA A 27 12.88 11.77 5.65
C ALA A 27 11.63 11.18 6.32
N LEU A 28 10.49 11.90 6.27
CA LEU A 28 9.21 11.37 6.76
C LEU A 28 8.75 10.18 5.92
N THR A 29 8.86 10.26 4.59
CA THR A 29 8.49 9.18 3.68
C THR A 29 9.36 7.94 3.94
N ALA A 30 10.68 8.12 4.07
CA ALA A 30 11.60 7.04 4.40
C ALA A 30 11.28 6.38 5.76
N LEU A 31 10.89 7.18 6.76
CA LEU A 31 10.44 6.68 8.05
C LEU A 31 9.18 5.81 7.91
N GLU A 32 8.19 6.25 7.14
CA GLU A 32 6.94 5.50 6.92
C GLU A 32 7.18 4.18 6.18
N VAL A 33 8.10 4.17 5.20
CA VAL A 33 8.56 2.94 4.53
C VAL A 33 9.21 1.99 5.55
N ARG A 34 10.16 2.50 6.34
CA ARG A 34 10.86 1.71 7.35
C ARG A 34 9.91 1.13 8.39
N LYS A 35 8.93 1.92 8.82
CA LYS A 35 7.90 1.51 9.78
C LYS A 35 7.09 0.33 9.24
N SER A 36 6.60 0.45 8.02
CA SER A 36 5.80 -0.59 7.35
C SER A 36 6.54 -1.92 7.25
N LEU A 37 7.87 -1.89 7.12
CA LEU A 37 8.73 -3.08 6.99
C LEU A 37 9.49 -3.47 8.27
N SER A 38 9.29 -2.77 9.38
CA SER A 38 9.97 -3.09 10.64
C SER A 38 9.25 -4.17 11.46
N THR A 39 7.96 -4.41 11.20
CA THR A 39 7.15 -5.38 11.95
C THR A 39 7.17 -6.76 11.29
N ARG A 40 6.94 -7.83 12.07
CA ARG A 40 6.80 -9.20 11.51
C ARG A 40 5.62 -9.24 10.52
N SER A 41 4.47 -8.72 10.92
CA SER A 41 3.26 -8.70 10.07
C SER A 41 3.47 -7.89 8.79
N GLY A 42 4.06 -6.69 8.87
CA GLY A 42 4.33 -5.87 7.68
C GLY A 42 5.30 -6.53 6.70
N LYS A 43 6.36 -7.18 7.20
CA LYS A 43 7.28 -7.97 6.36
C LYS A 43 6.59 -9.16 5.70
N LEU A 44 5.80 -9.93 6.45
CA LEU A 44 5.09 -11.08 5.92
C LEU A 44 4.06 -10.68 4.86
N VAL A 45 3.32 -9.59 5.07
CA VAL A 45 2.38 -9.06 4.08
C VAL A 45 3.11 -8.54 2.84
N ALA A 46 4.25 -7.85 2.98
CA ALA A 46 5.04 -7.41 1.83
C ALA A 46 5.62 -8.58 1.02
N ILE A 47 6.09 -9.63 1.70
CA ILE A 47 6.54 -10.88 1.07
C ILE A 47 5.37 -11.54 0.34
N ALA A 48 4.21 -11.69 1.00
CA ALA A 48 3.02 -12.26 0.38
C ALA A 48 2.56 -11.46 -0.85
N ALA A 49 2.49 -10.13 -0.76
CA ALA A 49 2.13 -9.27 -1.88
C ALA A 49 3.06 -9.45 -3.09
N THR A 50 4.36 -9.65 -2.83
CA THR A 50 5.36 -9.85 -3.89
C THR A 50 5.28 -11.25 -4.49
N LEU A 51 5.02 -12.26 -3.68
CA LEU A 51 5.12 -13.67 -4.07
C LEU A 51 3.80 -14.29 -4.57
N VAL A 52 2.64 -13.72 -4.28
CA VAL A 52 1.34 -14.32 -4.65
C VAL A 52 1.22 -14.53 -6.16
N ALA A 53 1.54 -13.53 -6.98
CA ALA A 53 1.46 -13.66 -8.43
C ALA A 53 2.49 -14.66 -9.00
N PRO A 54 3.80 -14.57 -8.64
CA PRO A 54 4.78 -15.61 -8.97
C PRO A 54 4.36 -17.02 -8.55
N ALA A 55 3.85 -17.19 -7.33
CA ALA A 55 3.44 -18.49 -6.81
C ALA A 55 2.27 -19.07 -7.62
N ALA A 56 1.28 -18.24 -7.95
CA ALA A 56 0.16 -18.67 -8.77
C ALA A 56 0.60 -19.07 -10.19
N ILE A 57 1.52 -18.32 -10.80
CA ILE A 57 2.12 -18.67 -12.09
C ILE A 57 2.87 -20.00 -12.00
N THR A 58 3.67 -20.20 -10.96
CA THR A 58 4.38 -21.47 -10.76
C THR A 58 3.39 -22.64 -10.67
N VAL A 59 2.26 -22.48 -9.98
CA VAL A 59 1.22 -23.52 -9.92
C VAL A 59 0.65 -23.83 -11.30
N VAL A 60 0.32 -22.82 -12.10
CA VAL A 60 -0.19 -22.99 -13.48
C VAL A 60 0.82 -23.75 -14.35
N LEU A 61 2.09 -23.33 -14.31
CA LEU A 61 3.16 -23.98 -15.08
C LEU A 61 3.38 -25.43 -14.66
N LEU A 62 3.33 -25.73 -13.35
CA LEU A 62 3.46 -27.08 -12.82
C LEU A 62 2.25 -27.98 -13.15
N ALA A 63 1.07 -27.39 -13.37
CA ALA A 63 -0.12 -28.09 -13.82
C ALA A 63 -0.08 -28.46 -15.31
N GLY A 64 0.89 -27.95 -16.07
CA GLY A 64 1.01 -28.18 -17.52
C GLY A 64 -0.02 -27.39 -18.34
N GLU A 65 -0.61 -26.34 -17.76
CA GLU A 65 -1.54 -25.47 -18.48
C GLU A 65 -0.79 -24.56 -19.46
N GLU A 66 -1.33 -24.42 -20.67
CA GLU A 66 -0.73 -23.54 -21.67
C GLU A 66 -0.91 -22.07 -21.26
N ALA A 67 0.22 -21.39 -21.08
CA ALA A 67 0.28 -20.00 -20.66
C ALA A 67 -0.29 -19.00 -21.69
N GLY A 68 -0.54 -19.43 -22.94
CA GLY A 68 -1.20 -18.71 -24.05
C GLY A 68 -0.76 -17.26 -24.25
N ARG A 69 -1.26 -16.37 -23.39
CA ARG A 69 -0.96 -14.94 -23.38
C ARG A 69 -0.47 -14.49 -22.00
N ALA A 70 0.81 -14.09 -21.92
CA ALA A 70 1.39 -13.59 -20.66
C ALA A 70 0.62 -12.40 -20.09
N VAL A 71 0.08 -11.53 -20.96
CA VAL A 71 -0.67 -10.34 -20.58
C VAL A 71 -1.91 -10.68 -19.71
N GLU A 72 -2.65 -11.74 -20.05
CA GLU A 72 -3.86 -12.13 -19.32
C GLU A 72 -3.50 -12.75 -17.97
N MET A 73 -2.52 -13.65 -17.97
CA MET A 73 -2.09 -14.34 -16.75
C MET A 73 -1.45 -13.38 -15.74
N ILE A 74 -0.60 -12.46 -16.20
CA ILE A 74 -0.01 -11.44 -15.34
C ILE A 74 -1.09 -10.45 -14.84
N ALA A 75 -2.04 -10.04 -15.69
CA ALA A 75 -3.13 -9.15 -15.28
C ALA A 75 -3.99 -9.76 -14.17
N VAL A 76 -4.46 -10.99 -14.35
CA VAL A 76 -5.33 -11.67 -13.38
C VAL A 76 -4.55 -12.01 -12.11
N LEU A 77 -3.45 -12.74 -12.22
CA LEU A 77 -2.70 -13.20 -11.04
C LEU A 77 -1.96 -12.06 -10.34
N GLY A 78 -1.50 -11.05 -11.08
CA GLY A 78 -0.92 -9.82 -10.54
C GLY A 78 -1.92 -8.99 -9.72
N SER A 79 -3.20 -8.99 -10.11
CA SER A 79 -4.25 -8.30 -9.35
C SER A 79 -4.44 -8.87 -7.93
N LEU A 80 -4.15 -10.16 -7.71
CA LEU A 80 -4.16 -10.77 -6.39
C LEU A 80 -3.11 -10.14 -5.45
N GLY A 81 -1.95 -9.76 -5.99
CA GLY A 81 -0.94 -9.01 -5.25
C GLY A 81 -1.44 -7.64 -4.81
N ALA A 82 -2.24 -6.95 -5.64
CA ALA A 82 -2.86 -5.68 -5.29
C ALA A 82 -3.85 -5.80 -4.11
N LEU A 83 -4.60 -6.91 -4.03
CA LEU A 83 -5.47 -7.20 -2.88
C LEU A 83 -4.66 -7.36 -1.59
N VAL A 84 -3.50 -8.03 -1.63
CA VAL A 84 -2.63 -8.16 -0.45
C VAL A 84 -2.01 -6.80 -0.08
N LEU A 85 -1.66 -5.98 -1.06
CA LEU A 85 -1.14 -4.62 -0.85
C LEU A 85 -2.17 -3.68 -0.20
N LEU A 86 -3.46 -3.88 -0.44
CA LEU A 86 -4.53 -3.20 0.29
C LEU A 86 -4.35 -3.39 1.81
N ALA A 87 -4.06 -4.61 2.26
CA ALA A 87 -3.81 -4.88 3.68
C ALA A 87 -2.52 -4.23 4.20
N LEU A 88 -1.46 -4.17 3.39
CA LEU A 88 -0.24 -3.45 3.75
C LEU A 88 -0.54 -1.96 4.01
N GLY A 89 -1.32 -1.36 3.11
CA GLY A 89 -1.81 0.01 3.27
C GLY A 89 -2.60 0.21 4.56
N VAL A 90 -3.59 -0.64 4.81
CA VAL A 90 -4.41 -0.58 6.03
C VAL A 90 -3.53 -0.68 7.28
N LEU A 91 -2.60 -1.64 7.34
CA LEU A 91 -1.74 -1.85 8.50
C LEU A 91 -0.79 -0.68 8.74
N SER A 92 -0.31 -0.03 7.68
CA SER A 92 0.60 1.14 7.78
C SER A 92 -0.01 2.36 8.48
N THR A 93 -1.35 2.44 8.51
CA THR A 93 -2.10 3.59 9.04
C THR A 93 -2.93 3.21 10.26
N ALA A 94 -3.81 2.23 10.14
CA ALA A 94 -4.70 1.81 11.23
C ALA A 94 -3.92 1.25 12.43
N GLY A 95 -2.79 0.57 12.18
CA GLY A 95 -1.95 0.02 13.25
C GLY A 95 -1.40 1.09 14.20
N GLU A 96 -1.20 2.32 13.73
CA GLU A 96 -0.75 3.42 14.59
C GLU A 96 -1.78 3.83 15.61
N TRP A 97 -3.04 3.87 15.19
CA TRP A 97 -4.17 4.19 16.04
C TRP A 97 -4.44 3.06 17.03
N THR A 98 -4.41 1.81 16.56
CA THR A 98 -4.58 0.62 17.41
C THR A 98 -3.54 0.55 18.52
N HIS A 99 -2.27 0.89 18.23
CA HIS A 99 -1.18 0.87 19.21
C HIS A 99 -0.89 2.23 19.87
N ARG A 100 -1.73 3.25 19.63
CA ARG A 100 -1.57 4.64 20.12
C ARG A 100 -0.23 5.33 19.77
N THR A 101 0.56 4.76 18.85
CA THR A 101 1.83 5.36 18.38
C THR A 101 1.61 6.61 17.52
N VAL A 102 0.38 6.89 17.10
CA VAL A 102 0.01 8.12 16.42
C VAL A 102 0.26 9.38 17.28
N GLN A 103 0.15 9.27 18.61
CA GLN A 103 0.39 10.38 19.53
C GLN A 103 1.85 10.86 19.46
N THR A 104 2.79 9.92 19.53
CA THR A 104 4.23 10.25 19.50
C THR A 104 4.64 10.86 18.16
N THR A 105 4.06 10.39 17.05
CA THR A 105 4.25 10.99 15.73
C THR A 105 3.81 12.45 15.70
N PHE A 106 2.61 12.78 16.19
CA PHE A 106 2.11 14.15 16.14
C PHE A 106 2.70 15.08 17.20
N LEU A 107 3.24 14.56 18.30
CA LEU A 107 4.08 15.34 19.22
C LEU A 107 5.42 15.71 18.59
N THR A 108 5.98 14.81 17.76
CA THR A 108 7.25 15.05 17.07
C THR A 108 7.08 15.90 15.80
N VAL A 109 5.98 15.70 15.08
CA VAL A 109 5.65 16.39 13.82
C VAL A 109 4.23 16.96 13.92
N PRO A 110 4.07 18.18 14.49
CA PRO A 110 2.74 18.74 14.78
C PRO A 110 1.92 19.10 13.53
N ARG A 111 2.58 19.21 12.36
CA ARG A 111 1.92 19.47 11.07
C ARG A 111 1.36 18.17 10.49
N ARG A 112 0.20 17.73 10.99
CA ARG A 112 -0.45 16.45 10.63
C ARG A 112 -0.58 16.20 9.13
N GLY A 113 -0.91 17.22 8.34
CA GLY A 113 -1.00 17.11 6.89
C GLY A 113 0.29 16.61 6.23
N ARG A 114 1.47 16.99 6.75
CA ARG A 114 2.76 16.52 6.22
C ARG A 114 2.99 15.03 6.44
N VAL A 115 2.52 14.51 7.59
CA VAL A 115 2.59 13.08 7.90
C VAL A 115 1.65 12.29 7.00
N VAL A 116 0.43 12.79 6.78
CA VAL A 116 -0.53 12.18 5.86
C VAL A 116 0.03 12.13 4.44
N THR A 117 0.61 13.22 3.93
CA THR A 117 1.27 13.21 2.62
C THR A 117 2.43 12.22 2.55
N ALA A 118 3.30 12.18 3.58
CA ALA A 118 4.39 11.23 3.65
C ALA A 118 3.91 9.77 3.62
N LYS A 119 2.80 9.46 4.31
CA LYS A 119 2.17 8.13 4.29
C LYS A 119 1.63 7.75 2.93
N VAL A 120 0.93 8.67 2.25
CA VAL A 120 0.43 8.42 0.89
C VAL A 120 1.58 8.16 -0.08
N VAL A 121 2.65 8.97 -0.02
CA VAL A 121 3.83 8.78 -0.89
C VAL A 121 4.56 7.47 -0.55
N ALA A 122 4.71 7.14 0.73
CA ALA A 122 5.35 5.89 1.16
C ALA A 122 4.54 4.66 0.76
N ALA A 123 3.20 4.71 0.91
CA ALA A 123 2.29 3.65 0.50
C ALA A 123 2.33 3.45 -1.02
N ALA A 124 2.25 4.53 -1.80
CA ALA A 124 2.35 4.47 -3.26
C ALA A 124 3.69 3.87 -3.71
N GLY A 125 4.81 4.34 -3.12
CA GLY A 125 6.15 3.86 -3.44
C GLY A 125 6.36 2.39 -3.07
N LEU A 126 5.91 1.96 -1.89
CA LEU A 126 5.97 0.56 -1.47
C LEU A 126 5.15 -0.34 -2.40
N GLY A 127 3.90 0.04 -2.68
CA GLY A 127 3.04 -0.70 -3.58
C GLY A 127 3.65 -0.86 -4.98
N ALA A 128 4.15 0.25 -5.55
CA ALA A 128 4.79 0.23 -6.85
C ALA A 128 6.02 -0.70 -6.89
N VAL A 129 6.93 -0.59 -5.91
CA VAL A 129 8.16 -1.39 -5.87
C VAL A 129 7.87 -2.86 -5.67
N LEU A 130 7.00 -3.22 -4.71
CA LEU A 130 6.67 -4.61 -4.43
C LEU A 130 5.97 -5.27 -5.62
N THR A 131 5.05 -4.56 -6.28
CA THR A 131 4.41 -5.07 -7.50
C THR A 131 5.39 -5.17 -8.66
N ALA A 132 6.28 -4.20 -8.85
CA ALA A 132 7.30 -4.27 -9.91
C ALA A 132 8.20 -5.49 -9.75
N VAL A 133 8.64 -5.79 -8.53
CA VAL A 133 9.41 -7.00 -8.22
C VAL A 133 8.58 -8.25 -8.47
N GLY A 134 7.36 -8.32 -7.95
CA GLY A 134 6.48 -9.49 -8.13
C GLY A 134 6.16 -9.78 -9.59
N VAL A 135 5.84 -8.74 -10.37
CA VAL A 135 5.60 -8.86 -11.82
C VAL A 135 6.87 -9.25 -12.57
N GLY A 136 8.03 -8.70 -12.19
CA GLY A 136 9.32 -9.08 -12.78
C GLY A 136 9.63 -10.57 -12.58
N VAL A 137 9.43 -11.08 -11.37
CA VAL A 137 9.59 -12.51 -11.06
C VAL A 137 8.56 -13.35 -11.82
N ALA A 138 7.31 -12.92 -11.86
CA ALA A 138 6.25 -13.56 -12.64
C ALA A 138 6.61 -13.71 -14.12
N CYS A 139 7.07 -12.62 -14.77
CA CYS A 139 7.54 -12.66 -16.16
C CYS A 139 8.74 -13.61 -16.32
N ALA A 140 9.70 -13.59 -15.39
CA ALA A 140 10.85 -14.49 -15.45
C ALA A 140 10.43 -15.96 -15.38
N LEU A 141 9.48 -16.32 -14.51
CA LEU A 141 8.94 -17.67 -14.42
C LEU A 141 8.22 -18.10 -15.70
N LEU A 142 7.42 -17.21 -16.29
CA LEU A 142 6.76 -17.48 -17.58
C LEU A 142 7.75 -17.71 -18.72
N ALA A 143 8.85 -16.97 -18.74
CA ALA A 143 9.91 -17.17 -19.73
C ALA A 143 10.62 -18.52 -19.58
N LEU A 144 10.63 -19.11 -18.38
CA LEU A 144 11.15 -20.46 -18.14
C LEU A 144 10.16 -21.57 -18.51
N GLY A 145 8.88 -21.24 -18.68
CA GLY A 145 7.78 -22.18 -18.95
C GLY A 145 7.77 -22.79 -20.36
N GLY A 146 8.61 -22.31 -21.28
CA GLY A 146 8.77 -22.87 -22.63
C GLY A 146 8.26 -21.97 -23.76
N ASP A 147 8.36 -22.49 -24.97
CA ASP A 147 7.97 -21.81 -26.21
C ASP A 147 6.43 -21.80 -26.38
N GLY A 148 5.87 -20.67 -26.81
CA GLY A 148 4.41 -20.52 -27.03
C GLY A 148 3.76 -19.37 -26.28
N VAL A 149 4.48 -18.73 -25.34
CA VAL A 149 3.99 -17.54 -24.63
C VAL A 149 4.06 -16.31 -25.53
N THR A 150 2.90 -15.69 -25.77
CA THR A 150 2.86 -14.37 -26.41
C THR A 150 3.08 -13.25 -25.39
N TRP A 151 4.00 -12.33 -25.72
CA TRP A 151 4.41 -11.21 -24.86
C TRP A 151 3.78 -9.87 -25.25
N ASP A 152 2.91 -9.86 -26.25
CA ASP A 152 2.24 -8.66 -26.72
C ASP A 152 1.37 -8.04 -25.60
N GLY A 153 1.55 -6.74 -25.37
CA GLY A 153 0.88 -6.02 -24.30
C GLY A 153 1.42 -6.25 -22.88
N THR A 154 2.36 -7.19 -22.65
CA THR A 154 2.84 -7.52 -21.29
C THR A 154 3.52 -6.35 -20.59
N ALA A 155 4.33 -5.55 -21.29
CA ALA A 155 4.97 -4.37 -20.71
C ALA A 155 3.93 -3.33 -20.22
N ARG A 156 2.84 -3.17 -20.99
CA ARG A 156 1.73 -2.29 -20.61
C ARG A 156 0.99 -2.85 -19.39
N ALA A 157 0.67 -4.15 -19.38
CA ALA A 157 0.06 -4.80 -18.22
C ALA A 157 0.92 -4.65 -16.96
N ALA A 158 2.24 -4.84 -17.08
CA ALA A 158 3.18 -4.64 -15.98
C ALA A 158 3.14 -3.20 -15.45
N ALA A 159 3.16 -2.19 -16.32
CA ALA A 159 3.05 -0.79 -15.92
C ALA A 159 1.72 -0.48 -15.21
N VAL A 160 0.60 -1.02 -15.74
CA VAL A 160 -0.72 -0.88 -15.13
C VAL A 160 -0.76 -1.54 -13.76
N LEU A 161 -0.21 -2.74 -13.60
CA LEU A 161 -0.16 -3.44 -12.32
C LEU A 161 0.70 -2.70 -11.31
N VAL A 162 1.84 -2.13 -11.71
CA VAL A 162 2.67 -1.30 -10.83
C VAL A 162 1.89 -0.08 -10.32
N ALA A 163 1.18 0.61 -11.21
CA ALA A 163 0.28 1.70 -10.84
C ALA A 163 -0.89 1.22 -9.95
N GLY A 164 -1.44 0.04 -10.23
CA GLY A 164 -2.49 -0.62 -9.46
C GLY A 164 -2.03 -1.00 -8.05
N GLY A 165 -0.83 -1.55 -7.90
CA GLY A 165 -0.24 -1.87 -6.61
C GLY A 165 -0.04 -0.62 -5.76
N ALA A 166 0.47 0.45 -6.35
CA ALA A 166 0.53 1.76 -5.71
C ALA A 166 -0.86 2.24 -5.28
N ALA A 167 -1.84 2.20 -6.18
CA ALA A 167 -3.21 2.63 -5.93
C ALA A 167 -3.86 1.84 -4.80
N PHE A 168 -3.83 0.50 -4.83
CA PHE A 168 -4.43 -0.34 -3.80
C PHE A 168 -3.76 -0.16 -2.43
N THR A 169 -2.43 0.02 -2.40
CA THR A 169 -1.74 0.32 -1.13
C THR A 169 -2.19 1.67 -0.57
N VAL A 170 -2.33 2.70 -1.42
CA VAL A 170 -2.86 4.01 -1.02
C VAL A 170 -4.32 3.92 -0.59
N VAL A 171 -5.14 3.14 -1.29
CA VAL A 171 -6.54 2.90 -0.93
C VAL A 171 -6.62 2.32 0.47
N GLY A 172 -5.82 1.29 0.74
CA GLY A 172 -5.74 0.66 2.05
C GLY A 172 -5.28 1.64 3.13
N ALA A 173 -4.27 2.46 2.84
CA ALA A 173 -3.79 3.49 3.77
C ALA A 173 -4.88 4.53 4.10
N GLY A 174 -5.65 4.96 3.10
CA GLY A 174 -6.79 5.86 3.30
C GLY A 174 -7.88 5.23 4.17
N ILE A 175 -8.27 3.99 3.86
CA ILE A 175 -9.27 3.22 4.63
C ILE A 175 -8.80 3.04 6.09
N GLY A 176 -7.55 2.64 6.29
CA GLY A 176 -6.98 2.44 7.62
C GLY A 176 -6.91 3.73 8.44
N ALA A 177 -6.59 4.86 7.80
CA ALA A 177 -6.63 6.18 8.42
C ALA A 177 -8.07 6.63 8.76
N ALA A 178 -9.06 6.28 7.93
CA ALA A 178 -10.46 6.63 8.17
C ALA A 178 -11.08 5.82 9.31
N LEU A 179 -10.80 4.51 9.36
CA LEU A 179 -11.40 3.59 10.33
C LEU A 179 -10.63 3.50 11.65
N THR A 180 -9.33 3.79 11.65
CA THR A 180 -8.45 3.83 12.85
C THR A 180 -8.43 2.55 13.70
N ASN A 181 -8.90 1.45 13.13
CA ASN A 181 -8.97 0.13 13.74
C ASN A 181 -8.60 -0.89 12.67
N ALA A 182 -7.44 -1.55 12.82
CA ALA A 182 -6.91 -2.43 11.78
C ALA A 182 -7.82 -3.63 11.48
N PRO A 183 -8.34 -4.39 12.47
CA PRO A 183 -9.33 -5.43 12.21
C PRO A 183 -10.57 -4.94 11.46
N ALA A 184 -11.20 -3.84 11.90
CA ALA A 184 -12.40 -3.32 11.25
C ALA A 184 -12.12 -2.85 9.81
N ALA A 185 -10.97 -2.21 9.58
CA ALA A 185 -10.53 -1.76 8.27
C ALA A 185 -10.26 -2.91 7.31
N LEU A 186 -9.54 -3.95 7.75
CA LEU A 186 -9.28 -5.13 6.94
C LEU A 186 -10.57 -5.88 6.61
N THR A 187 -11.38 -6.20 7.64
CA THR A 187 -12.63 -6.93 7.46
C THR A 187 -13.59 -6.17 6.55
N GLY A 188 -13.79 -4.86 6.80
CA GLY A 188 -14.68 -4.04 5.97
C GLY A 188 -14.22 -3.94 4.52
N ALA A 189 -12.92 -3.68 4.29
CA ALA A 189 -12.37 -3.59 2.95
C ALA A 189 -12.52 -4.91 2.18
N TYR A 190 -12.19 -6.05 2.81
CA TYR A 190 -12.32 -7.35 2.15
C TYR A 190 -13.76 -7.82 2.00
N LEU A 191 -14.68 -7.52 2.93
CA LEU A 191 -16.09 -7.81 2.75
C LEU A 191 -16.67 -7.06 1.54
N VAL A 192 -16.23 -5.82 1.31
CA VAL A 192 -16.63 -5.07 0.13
C VAL A 192 -16.03 -5.68 -1.14
N VAL A 193 -14.71 -5.89 -1.16
CA VAL A 193 -14.00 -6.29 -2.38
C VAL A 193 -14.23 -7.76 -2.76
N LEU A 194 -14.30 -8.66 -1.78
CA LEU A 194 -14.44 -10.10 -2.00
C LEU A 194 -15.86 -10.63 -1.76
N GLY A 195 -16.74 -9.82 -1.17
CA GLY A 195 -18.13 -10.20 -0.91
C GLY A 195 -19.11 -9.38 -1.74
N VAL A 196 -19.18 -8.07 -1.49
CA VAL A 196 -20.17 -7.18 -2.11
C VAL A 196 -19.98 -7.10 -3.63
N PHE A 197 -18.77 -6.89 -4.12
CA PHE A 197 -18.55 -6.75 -5.56
C PHE A 197 -18.81 -8.02 -6.38
N PRO A 198 -18.35 -9.22 -5.98
CA PRO A 198 -18.70 -10.45 -6.70
C PRO A 198 -20.22 -10.70 -6.76
N VAL A 199 -20.94 -10.45 -5.66
CA VAL A 199 -22.41 -10.55 -5.64
C VAL A 199 -23.04 -9.51 -6.56
N LEU A 200 -22.54 -8.27 -6.54
CA LEU A 200 -23.04 -7.18 -7.38
C LEU A 200 -22.78 -7.44 -8.87
N LEU A 201 -21.61 -7.96 -9.23
CA LEU A 201 -21.28 -8.37 -10.60
C LEU A 201 -22.21 -9.48 -11.10
N THR A 202 -22.56 -10.42 -10.21
CA THR A 202 -23.49 -11.51 -10.55
C THR A 202 -24.93 -11.01 -10.69
N ALA A 203 -25.39 -10.12 -9.81
CA ALA A 203 -26.79 -9.68 -9.76
C ALA A 203 -27.10 -8.48 -10.68
N ARG A 204 -26.11 -7.60 -10.89
CA ARG A 204 -26.17 -6.30 -11.59
C ARG A 204 -24.82 -5.95 -12.23
N PRO A 205 -24.40 -6.66 -13.29
CA PRO A 205 -23.08 -6.49 -13.90
C PRO A 205 -22.79 -5.06 -14.35
N GLU A 206 -23.78 -4.37 -14.91
CA GLU A 206 -23.67 -2.97 -15.37
C GLU A 206 -23.23 -1.98 -14.28
N ILE A 207 -23.57 -2.27 -13.03
CA ILE A 207 -23.20 -1.46 -11.85
C ILE A 207 -21.87 -1.96 -11.28
N GLY A 208 -21.71 -3.28 -11.15
CA GLY A 208 -20.51 -3.90 -10.60
C GLY A 208 -19.25 -3.50 -11.37
N GLU A 209 -19.29 -3.57 -12.71
CA GLU A 209 -18.15 -3.21 -13.57
C GLU A 209 -17.73 -1.74 -13.42
N LYS A 210 -18.66 -0.85 -13.06
CA LYS A 210 -18.42 0.59 -12.90
C LYS A 210 -17.95 0.97 -11.50
N LEU A 211 -17.86 0.02 -10.57
CA LEU A 211 -17.51 0.29 -9.17
C LEU A 211 -16.38 -0.60 -8.64
N ASP A 212 -16.23 -1.82 -9.16
CA ASP A 212 -15.24 -2.77 -8.67
C ASP A 212 -13.81 -2.36 -9.08
N PRO A 213 -12.95 -2.01 -8.12
CA PRO A 213 -11.57 -1.63 -8.40
C PRO A 213 -10.72 -2.81 -8.88
N THR A 214 -11.06 -4.05 -8.49
CA THR A 214 -10.29 -5.25 -8.85
C THR A 214 -10.52 -5.60 -10.31
N THR A 215 -11.79 -5.66 -10.72
CA THR A 215 -12.17 -5.85 -12.13
C THR A 215 -11.60 -4.72 -13.00
N SER A 216 -11.68 -3.47 -12.54
CA SER A 216 -11.09 -2.33 -13.25
C SER A 216 -9.58 -2.46 -13.47
N LEU A 217 -8.84 -2.94 -12.46
CA LEU A 217 -7.40 -3.18 -12.60
C LEU A 217 -7.09 -4.26 -13.65
N VAL A 218 -7.82 -5.37 -13.62
CA VAL A 218 -7.65 -6.47 -14.58
C VAL A 218 -7.99 -6.01 -16.00
N LEU A 219 -9.12 -5.32 -16.19
CA LEU A 219 -9.53 -4.78 -17.48
C LEU A 219 -8.50 -3.81 -18.05
N LEU A 220 -7.95 -2.94 -17.21
CA LEU A 220 -6.93 -1.98 -17.63
C LEU A 220 -5.61 -2.67 -17.99
N ALA A 221 -5.26 -3.76 -17.31
CA ALA A 221 -4.02 -4.50 -17.56
C ALA A 221 -4.13 -5.40 -18.80
N ALA A 222 -5.20 -6.18 -18.93
CA ALA A 222 -5.39 -7.13 -20.02
C ALA A 222 -5.95 -6.49 -21.30
N GLY A 223 -6.83 -5.48 -21.18
CA GLY A 223 -7.56 -4.86 -22.28
C GLY A 223 -7.05 -3.45 -22.66
N PRO A 224 -7.66 -2.80 -23.66
CA PRO A 224 -7.32 -1.44 -24.05
C PRO A 224 -7.60 -0.44 -22.92
N ALA A 225 -6.76 0.60 -22.81
CA ALA A 225 -6.95 1.65 -21.82
C ALA A 225 -8.22 2.47 -22.14
N THR A 226 -9.28 2.23 -21.38
CA THR A 226 -10.53 2.98 -21.46
C THR A 226 -10.64 3.93 -20.27
N ALA A 227 -11.47 4.97 -20.39
CA ALA A 227 -11.62 5.97 -19.33
C ALA A 227 -12.24 5.39 -18.06
N THR A 228 -13.16 4.43 -18.18
CA THR A 228 -13.94 3.92 -17.05
C THR A 228 -13.07 3.26 -15.97
N PRO A 229 -12.21 2.25 -16.27
CA PRO A 229 -11.38 1.62 -15.23
C PRO A 229 -10.43 2.61 -14.54
N VAL A 230 -9.90 3.59 -15.29
CA VAL A 230 -9.05 4.64 -14.75
C VAL A 230 -9.83 5.52 -13.76
N LEU A 231 -11.05 5.92 -14.12
CA LEU A 231 -11.93 6.71 -13.25
C LEU A 231 -12.32 5.94 -11.98
N VAL A 232 -12.59 4.64 -12.07
CA VAL A 232 -12.92 3.80 -10.91
C VAL A 232 -11.73 3.74 -9.94
N LEU A 233 -10.54 3.39 -10.43
CA LEU A 233 -9.34 3.31 -9.59
C LEU A 233 -8.99 4.67 -8.96
N THR A 234 -9.06 5.74 -9.75
CA THR A 234 -8.80 7.11 -9.27
C THR A 234 -9.84 7.53 -8.25
N GLY A 235 -11.11 7.21 -8.47
CA GLY A 235 -12.21 7.47 -7.54
C GLY A 235 -12.01 6.80 -6.19
N TRP A 236 -11.59 5.53 -6.18
CA TRP A 236 -11.25 4.79 -4.96
C TRP A 236 -10.08 5.42 -4.20
N VAL A 237 -9.00 5.79 -4.91
CA VAL A 237 -7.84 6.47 -4.31
C VAL A 237 -8.26 7.82 -3.69
N LEU A 238 -8.99 8.64 -4.44
CA LEU A 238 -9.43 9.95 -3.96
C LEU A 238 -10.37 9.83 -2.76
N LEU A 239 -11.36 8.94 -2.84
CA LEU A 239 -12.35 8.75 -1.80
C LEU A 239 -11.69 8.33 -0.48
N SER A 240 -10.82 7.32 -0.52
CA SER A 240 -10.17 6.81 0.69
C SER A 240 -9.17 7.81 1.28
N VAL A 241 -8.38 8.49 0.45
CA VAL A 241 -7.39 9.48 0.91
C VAL A 241 -8.08 10.69 1.51
N VAL A 242 -9.14 11.19 0.88
CA VAL A 242 -9.93 12.32 1.41
C VAL A 242 -10.58 11.93 2.74
N ALA A 243 -11.25 10.77 2.80
CA ALA A 243 -11.87 10.28 4.03
C ALA A 243 -10.84 10.12 5.16
N GLY A 244 -9.72 9.44 4.89
CA GLY A 244 -8.64 9.23 5.88
C GLY A 244 -7.98 10.52 6.34
N THR A 245 -7.78 11.47 5.42
CA THR A 245 -7.22 12.80 5.74
C THR A 245 -8.16 13.59 6.64
N LEU A 246 -9.44 13.67 6.28
CA LEU A 246 -10.44 14.41 7.06
C LEU A 246 -10.56 13.89 8.49
N VAL A 247 -10.61 12.56 8.66
CA VAL A 247 -10.65 11.94 9.99
C VAL A 247 -9.37 12.26 10.78
N THR A 248 -8.20 12.11 10.17
CA THR A 248 -6.90 12.35 10.82
C THR A 248 -6.74 13.81 11.27
N LEU A 249 -7.21 14.76 10.47
CA LEU A 249 -7.11 16.19 10.77
C LEU A 249 -8.10 16.64 11.85
N ARG A 250 -9.32 16.07 11.87
CA ARG A 250 -10.38 16.49 12.80
C ARG A 250 -10.31 15.80 14.17
N ARG A 251 -9.73 14.59 14.24
CA ARG A 251 -9.76 13.80 15.47
C ARG A 251 -8.77 14.34 16.52
N ALA A 252 -9.23 14.52 17.75
CA ALA A 252 -8.35 14.80 18.88
C ALA A 252 -7.40 13.61 19.12
N VAL A 253 -6.14 13.92 19.37
CA VAL A 253 -5.09 12.92 19.65
C VAL A 253 -4.76 13.12 21.12
N ALA A 254 -5.50 12.40 21.97
CA ALA A 254 -5.39 12.40 23.43
C ALA A 254 -4.99 11.01 23.90
#